data_AF-A0A813UM32-F1
#
_entry.id   AF-A0A813UM32-F1
#
_cell.length_a   1.000
_cell.length_b   1.000
_cell.length_c   1.000
_cell.angle_alpha   90.00
_cell.angle_beta   90.00
_cell.angle_gamma   90.00
#
_symmetry.space_group_name_H-M   'P 1'
#
loop_
_entity.id
_entity.type
_entity.pdbx_description
1 polymer ?
#
loop_
_entity_poly.entity_id
_entity_poly.type
_entity_poly.pdbx_seq_one_letter_code
_entity_poly.pdbx_strand_id
1 'polypeptide(L)'
;MDLSNPTVRSYYIEFLRCAACSQNFEYENPLYHPITLPKCGHTMCKQCINIMGGQKECPQDQVSFENTPIDQLPTNYPLLMMIYRSSEGQCRSYMEFDDQKKSYFSDIEKGFGEISLVIMQIINNKKYQSILSRSTIRTMFSLLHSQYINNEGFLIFIQAARNLGENVCIDFILHYQSLQELKNNLESALGLQQGQFPEPAIEEKILKLIILLIKCSGISSEQHLMYSVTQLIEQVGESSSMQLKPAFQKYESLRRVYDSKIIEMSMQCGFYMTPEQWSLLLYGYTTNESIIDPIIDKLLTKTSFQTAIQQYKKIVLLSGAVHGQDLDDLMQHFQFLSNDNLAINASGSSVLTSTLHMLKRVVNILNKLKK
;
A
#
# COMPACT_ATOMS: atom_id res chain seq x y z
N MET A 1 -4.12 6.96 25.07
CA MET A 1 -5.28 7.22 24.17
C MET A 1 -6.53 7.13 25.01
N ASP A 2 -7.40 8.13 24.87
CA ASP A 2 -8.76 8.03 25.32
C ASP A 2 -9.52 7.07 24.37
N LEU A 3 -9.79 5.86 24.86
CA LEU A 3 -10.56 4.83 24.16
C LEU A 3 -12.04 5.22 24.00
N SER A 4 -12.43 6.41 24.44
CA SER A 4 -13.77 6.98 24.29
C SER A 4 -14.06 7.53 22.90
N ASN A 5 -13.08 7.81 22.03
CA ASN A 5 -13.33 8.43 20.72
C ASN A 5 -13.60 7.37 19.62
N PRO A 6 -14.85 7.23 19.14
CA PRO A 6 -15.28 6.12 18.29
C PRO A 6 -14.82 6.19 16.83
N THR A 7 -14.30 7.33 16.35
CA THR A 7 -14.01 7.55 14.93
C THR A 7 -12.68 6.98 14.45
N VAL A 8 -11.69 6.83 15.34
CA VAL A 8 -10.40 6.15 15.05
C VAL A 8 -10.50 4.64 15.31
N ARG A 9 -11.63 4.20 15.89
CA ARG A 9 -11.88 2.87 16.46
C ARG A 9 -12.11 1.77 15.42
N SER A 10 -12.51 2.05 14.18
CA SER A 10 -12.97 0.96 13.29
C SER A 10 -11.86 0.31 12.45
N TYR A 11 -10.97 1.08 11.84
CA TYR A 11 -10.13 0.53 10.76
C TYR A 11 -8.90 -0.25 11.25
N TYR A 12 -8.25 0.16 12.35
CA TYR A 12 -7.00 -0.49 12.79
C TYR A 12 -7.18 -1.55 13.89
N ILE A 13 -8.37 -1.61 14.51
CA ILE A 13 -8.65 -2.56 15.60
C ILE A 13 -8.54 -4.01 15.14
N GLU A 14 -8.80 -4.28 13.86
CA GLU A 14 -8.68 -5.62 13.29
C GLU A 14 -7.24 -6.16 13.36
N PHE A 15 -6.23 -5.31 13.25
CA PHE A 15 -4.81 -5.68 13.42
C PHE A 15 -4.43 -5.96 14.89
N LEU A 16 -5.26 -5.52 15.85
CA LEU A 16 -5.03 -5.68 17.28
C LEU A 16 -5.92 -6.78 17.89
N ARG A 17 -6.39 -7.71 17.05
CA ARG A 17 -7.23 -8.86 17.43
C ARG A 17 -6.58 -10.17 17.04
N CYS A 18 -6.87 -11.20 17.85
CA CYS A 18 -6.47 -12.56 17.59
C CYS A 18 -7.15 -13.10 16.32
N ALA A 19 -6.36 -13.62 15.38
CA ALA A 19 -6.88 -14.18 14.13
C ALA A 19 -7.81 -15.40 14.32
N ALA A 20 -7.72 -16.14 15.45
CA ALA A 20 -8.64 -17.26 15.71
C ALA A 20 -9.91 -16.85 16.47
N CYS A 21 -9.77 -16.18 17.62
CA CYS A 21 -10.91 -15.92 18.51
C CYS A 21 -11.51 -14.52 18.37
N SER A 22 -10.92 -13.65 17.53
CA SER A 22 -11.31 -12.26 17.34
C SER A 22 -11.31 -11.39 18.61
N GLN A 23 -10.79 -11.90 19.73
CA GLN A 23 -10.60 -11.13 20.95
C GLN A 23 -9.45 -10.13 20.77
N ASN A 24 -9.57 -8.98 21.42
CA ASN A 24 -8.50 -7.98 21.43
C ASN A 24 -7.29 -8.55 22.18
N PHE A 25 -6.09 -8.20 21.73
CA PHE A 25 -4.91 -8.46 22.56
C PHE A 25 -4.91 -7.53 23.78
N GLU A 26 -4.32 -8.00 24.87
CA GLU A 26 -4.28 -7.26 26.14
C GLU A 26 -2.87 -7.28 26.71
N TYR A 27 -2.44 -6.17 27.30
CA TYR A 27 -1.14 -6.10 27.98
C TYR A 27 -1.17 -6.81 29.35
N GLU A 28 -2.23 -6.57 30.12
CA GLU A 28 -2.33 -6.97 31.52
C GLU A 28 -2.50 -8.48 31.69
N ASN A 29 -3.18 -9.13 30.75
CA ASN A 29 -3.45 -10.57 30.81
C ASN A 29 -2.54 -11.34 29.83
N PRO A 30 -1.56 -12.12 30.33
CA PRO A 30 -0.66 -12.91 29.49
C PRO A 30 -1.32 -13.92 28.57
N LEU A 31 -2.56 -14.35 28.86
CA LEU A 31 -3.32 -15.26 27.99
C LEU A 31 -3.72 -14.59 26.67
N TYR A 32 -3.89 -13.27 26.66
CA TYR A 32 -4.24 -12.48 25.48
C TYR A 32 -3.02 -11.81 24.82
N HIS A 33 -1.80 -12.19 25.20
CA HIS A 33 -0.58 -11.69 24.56
C HIS A 33 -0.50 -12.16 23.10
N PRO A 34 -0.14 -11.28 22.16
CA PRO A 34 -0.03 -11.63 20.75
C PRO A 34 1.20 -12.50 20.48
N ILE A 35 1.04 -13.56 19.69
CA ILE A 35 2.10 -14.46 19.21
C ILE A 35 1.94 -14.57 17.69
N THR A 36 3.01 -14.32 16.94
CA THR A 36 2.95 -14.24 15.47
C THR A 36 3.40 -15.55 14.85
N LEU A 37 2.66 -16.05 13.87
CA LEU A 37 3.03 -17.28 13.19
C LEU A 37 4.11 -17.02 12.12
N PRO A 38 5.13 -17.90 12.02
CA PRO A 38 6.35 -17.64 11.26
C PRO A 38 6.19 -17.55 9.73
N LYS A 39 5.24 -18.29 9.15
CA LYS A 39 5.13 -18.46 7.69
C LYS A 39 4.00 -17.67 7.04
N CYS A 40 3.02 -17.26 7.84
CA CYS A 40 1.86 -16.51 7.36
C CYS A 40 1.73 -15.11 7.95
N GLY A 41 2.46 -14.80 9.04
CA GLY A 41 2.35 -13.51 9.73
C GLY A 41 1.03 -13.32 10.50
N HIS A 42 0.12 -14.31 10.50
CA HIS A 42 -1.08 -14.24 11.32
C HIS A 42 -0.71 -14.24 12.82
N THR A 43 -1.31 -13.33 13.58
CA THR A 43 -1.06 -13.19 15.01
C THR A 43 -2.24 -13.67 15.83
N MET A 44 -1.94 -14.44 16.87
CA MET A 44 -2.93 -15.13 17.71
C MET A 44 -2.63 -14.88 19.17
N CYS A 45 -3.64 -14.96 20.04
CA CYS A 45 -3.38 -14.86 21.47
C CYS A 45 -2.70 -16.13 21.99
N LYS A 46 -1.91 -16.00 23.05
CA LYS A 46 -1.24 -17.11 23.73
C LYS A 46 -2.20 -18.24 24.13
N GLN A 47 -3.41 -17.90 24.56
CA GLN A 47 -4.45 -18.89 24.86
C GLN A 47 -4.82 -19.73 23.63
N CYS A 48 -5.03 -19.11 22.47
CA CYS A 48 -5.33 -19.84 21.23
C CYS A 48 -4.14 -20.70 20.78
N ILE A 49 -2.91 -20.19 20.87
CA ILE A 49 -1.69 -20.97 20.56
C ILE A 49 -1.61 -22.22 21.44
N ASN A 50 -1.86 -22.10 22.75
CA ASN A 50 -1.85 -23.24 23.67
C ASN A 50 -2.92 -24.28 23.34
N ILE A 51 -4.13 -23.85 22.96
CA ILE A 51 -5.23 -24.75 22.53
C ILE A 51 -4.86 -25.46 21.22
N MET A 52 -4.20 -24.74 20.31
CA MET A 52 -3.74 -25.27 19.04
C MET A 52 -2.49 -26.14 19.13
N GLY A 53 -1.86 -26.33 20.28
CA GLY A 53 -0.55 -27.00 20.39
C GLY A 53 -0.43 -28.39 19.73
N GLY A 54 -1.54 -29.04 19.36
CA GLY A 54 -1.55 -30.27 18.54
C GLY A 54 -1.84 -30.08 17.04
N GLN A 55 -2.32 -28.92 16.62
CA GLN A 55 -2.53 -28.56 15.21
C GLN A 55 -1.24 -28.05 14.59
N LYS A 56 -1.00 -28.37 13.32
CA LYS A 56 0.23 -28.03 12.59
C LYS A 56 0.01 -27.00 11.48
N GLU A 57 -1.19 -26.42 11.41
CA GLU A 57 -1.61 -25.50 10.36
C GLU A 57 -2.28 -24.28 10.96
N CYS A 58 -2.13 -23.13 10.30
CA CYS A 58 -2.78 -21.90 10.72
C CYS A 58 -4.29 -22.00 10.46
N PRO A 59 -5.15 -21.66 11.43
CA PRO A 59 -6.60 -21.77 11.25
C PRO A 59 -7.19 -20.77 10.23
N GLN A 60 -6.42 -19.76 9.84
CA GLN A 60 -6.87 -18.70 8.94
C GLN A 60 -6.59 -19.01 7.47
N ASP A 61 -5.42 -19.57 7.16
CA ASP A 61 -4.96 -19.79 5.79
C ASP A 61 -4.39 -21.20 5.53
N GLN A 62 -4.45 -22.08 6.53
CA GLN A 62 -3.99 -23.47 6.48
C GLN A 62 -2.49 -23.63 6.17
N VAL A 63 -1.71 -22.57 6.35
CA VAL A 63 -0.25 -22.65 6.16
C VAL A 63 0.36 -23.56 7.24
N SER A 64 1.08 -24.59 6.80
CA SER A 64 1.70 -25.59 7.66
C SER A 64 3.00 -25.12 8.33
N PHE A 65 3.09 -25.37 9.63
CA PHE A 65 4.25 -25.11 10.49
C PHE A 65 4.78 -26.40 11.14
N GLU A 66 4.68 -27.55 10.45
CA GLU A 66 5.04 -28.91 10.92
C GLU A 66 6.38 -29.04 11.67
N ASN A 67 7.35 -28.16 11.40
CA ASN A 67 8.69 -28.18 11.97
C ASN A 67 8.97 -27.00 12.91
N THR A 68 7.95 -26.29 13.40
CA THR A 68 8.13 -25.13 14.28
C THR A 68 7.34 -25.29 15.57
N PRO A 69 8.01 -25.28 16.75
CA PRO A 69 7.32 -25.36 18.04
C PRO A 69 6.58 -24.03 18.31
N ILE A 70 5.28 -23.99 18.01
CA ILE A 70 4.46 -22.78 18.13
C ILE A 70 4.27 -22.32 19.58
N ASP A 71 4.36 -23.24 20.53
CA ASP A 71 4.28 -23.03 21.97
C ASP A 71 5.49 -22.29 22.54
N GLN A 72 6.63 -22.35 21.84
CA GLN A 72 7.88 -21.68 22.21
C GLN A 72 8.05 -20.32 21.52
N LEU A 73 7.09 -19.92 20.70
CA LEU A 73 7.15 -18.62 20.02
C LEU A 73 7.02 -17.47 21.03
N PRO A 74 7.75 -16.38 20.80
CA PRO A 74 7.77 -15.24 21.70
C PRO A 74 6.46 -14.47 21.59
N THR A 75 6.15 -13.74 22.66
CA THR A 75 5.18 -12.66 22.57
C THR A 75 5.69 -11.59 21.58
N ASN A 76 4.83 -11.15 20.67
CA ASN A 76 5.06 -10.01 19.81
C ASN A 76 4.92 -8.71 20.63
N TYR A 77 5.99 -8.37 21.34
CA TYR A 77 6.06 -7.16 22.15
C TYR A 77 5.89 -5.86 21.37
N PRO A 78 6.44 -5.70 20.15
CA PRO A 78 6.17 -4.53 19.31
C PRO A 78 4.68 -4.27 19.07
N LEU A 79 3.88 -5.32 18.82
CA LEU A 79 2.43 -5.20 18.67
C LEU A 79 1.75 -4.92 20.02
N LEU A 80 2.19 -5.59 21.09
CA LEU A 80 1.65 -5.37 22.44
C LEU A 80 1.86 -3.93 22.92
N MET A 81 2.95 -3.29 22.52
CA MET A 81 3.24 -1.89 22.79
C MET A 81 2.27 -0.90 22.14
N MET A 82 1.67 -1.26 20.99
CA MET A 82 0.62 -0.44 20.37
C MET A 82 -0.59 -0.28 21.31
N ILE A 83 -0.79 -1.27 22.19
CA ILE A 83 -1.95 -1.39 23.09
C ILE A 83 -1.60 -0.87 24.49
N TYR A 84 -0.35 -1.07 24.93
CA TYR A 84 0.12 -0.68 26.25
C TYR A 84 -0.10 0.80 26.55
N ARG A 85 -0.55 1.07 27.77
CA ARG A 85 -0.80 2.40 28.33
C ARG A 85 0.00 2.55 29.61
N SER A 86 0.72 3.66 29.77
CA SER A 86 1.17 4.05 31.10
C SER A 86 -0.02 4.47 31.97
N SER A 87 0.18 4.49 33.28
CA SER A 87 -0.77 5.04 34.27
C SER A 87 -1.20 6.50 34.00
N GLU A 88 -0.43 7.24 33.20
CA GLU A 88 -0.70 8.64 32.80
C GLU A 88 -1.33 8.76 31.40
N GLY A 89 -1.67 7.64 30.75
CA GLY A 89 -2.37 7.62 29.46
C GLY A 89 -1.52 8.00 28.23
N GLN A 90 -0.22 8.26 28.42
CA GLN A 90 0.74 8.61 27.37
C GLN A 90 1.33 7.36 26.68
N CYS A 91 1.69 7.49 25.39
CA CYS A 91 2.52 6.49 24.70
C CYS A 91 3.95 6.60 25.23
N ARG A 92 4.40 5.59 25.97
CA ARG A 92 5.75 5.52 26.54
C ARG A 92 6.73 4.83 25.60
N SER A 93 8.02 5.14 25.79
CA SER A 93 9.10 4.65 24.94
C SER A 93 9.29 3.13 25.07
N TYR A 94 9.91 2.49 24.07
CA TYR A 94 10.32 1.06 24.12
C TYR A 94 11.17 0.78 25.36
N MET A 95 11.91 1.81 25.80
CA MET A 95 12.76 1.78 26.98
C MET A 95 12.01 1.99 28.30
N GLU A 96 10.69 2.11 28.35
CA GLU A 96 9.91 2.08 29.60
C GLU A 96 9.04 0.82 29.71
N PHE A 97 9.15 -0.07 28.71
CA PHE A 97 8.47 -1.35 28.67
C PHE A 97 9.19 -2.33 29.60
N ASP A 98 8.73 -2.41 30.85
CA ASP A 98 9.20 -3.30 31.92
C ASP A 98 10.74 -3.31 32.10
N ASP A 99 11.24 -2.48 33.04
CA ASP A 99 12.67 -2.36 33.37
C ASP A 99 13.35 -3.71 33.62
N GLN A 100 12.61 -4.73 34.05
CA GLN A 100 13.13 -6.08 34.31
C GLN A 100 13.30 -6.91 33.02
N LYS A 101 12.59 -6.59 31.94
CA LYS A 101 12.66 -7.32 30.65
C LYS A 101 13.66 -6.71 29.65
N LYS A 102 14.17 -5.50 29.92
CA LYS A 102 15.13 -4.80 29.05
C LYS A 102 16.38 -5.59 28.68
N SER A 103 16.94 -6.34 29.63
CA SER A 103 18.16 -7.13 29.41
C SER A 103 17.93 -8.36 28.51
N TYR A 104 16.67 -8.75 28.29
CA TYR A 104 16.31 -9.95 27.54
C TYR A 104 16.03 -9.66 26.06
N PHE A 105 15.82 -8.41 25.68
CA PHE A 105 15.52 -8.06 24.30
C PHE A 105 16.77 -8.03 23.43
N SER A 106 16.71 -8.75 22.31
CA SER A 106 17.69 -8.64 21.23
C SER A 106 17.65 -7.23 20.60
N ASP A 107 18.71 -6.84 19.90
CA ASP A 107 18.74 -5.55 19.20
C ASP A 107 17.70 -5.45 18.08
N ILE A 108 17.35 -6.59 17.49
CA ILE A 108 16.26 -6.71 16.51
C ILE A 108 14.93 -6.33 17.17
N GLU A 109 14.64 -6.87 18.36
CA GLU A 109 13.42 -6.55 19.10
C GLU A 109 13.32 -5.07 19.45
N LYS A 110 14.44 -4.47 19.88
CA LYS A 110 14.52 -3.02 20.11
C LYS A 110 14.18 -2.23 18.86
N GLY A 111 14.71 -2.63 17.70
CA GLY A 111 14.42 -1.97 16.42
C GLY A 111 12.95 -2.05 16.02
N PHE A 112 12.31 -3.22 16.11
CA PHE A 112 10.86 -3.35 15.88
C PHE A 112 10.03 -2.56 16.88
N GLY A 113 10.52 -2.50 18.11
CA GLY A 113 10.04 -1.63 19.15
C GLY A 113 9.97 -0.15 18.79
N GLU A 114 11.08 0.38 18.29
CA GLU A 114 11.13 1.75 17.78
C GLU A 114 10.21 1.97 16.58
N ILE A 115 10.11 0.99 15.67
CA ILE A 115 9.14 1.02 14.56
C ILE A 115 7.72 1.16 15.10
N SER A 116 7.34 0.37 16.12
CA SER A 116 6.03 0.45 16.76
C SER A 116 5.73 1.85 17.30
N LEU A 117 6.69 2.49 17.97
CA LEU A 117 6.53 3.87 18.46
C LEU A 117 6.31 4.88 17.34
N VAL A 118 7.09 4.77 16.26
CA VAL A 118 6.97 5.67 15.10
C VAL A 118 5.62 5.47 14.42
N ILE A 119 5.17 4.23 14.25
CA ILE A 119 3.83 3.91 13.71
C ILE A 119 2.74 4.49 14.62
N MET A 120 2.87 4.38 15.95
CA MET A 120 1.95 4.99 16.90
C MET A 120 1.89 6.51 16.77
N GLN A 121 3.03 7.17 16.59
CA GLN A 121 3.08 8.61 16.32
C GLN A 121 2.35 8.95 15.02
N ILE A 122 2.53 8.13 13.98
CA ILE A 122 1.88 8.31 12.68
C ILE A 122 0.36 8.19 12.81
N ILE A 123 -0.11 7.09 13.40
CA ILE A 123 -1.53 6.76 13.52
C ILE A 123 -2.24 7.72 14.48
N ASN A 124 -1.61 8.19 15.55
CA ASN A 124 -2.29 9.11 16.47
C ASN A 124 -2.46 10.53 15.92
N ASN A 125 -1.85 10.85 14.77
CA ASN A 125 -1.92 12.19 14.20
C ASN A 125 -2.77 12.20 12.92
N LYS A 126 -3.99 12.75 13.03
CA LYS A 126 -4.94 12.86 11.91
C LYS A 126 -4.37 13.60 10.69
N LYS A 127 -3.44 14.55 10.88
CA LYS A 127 -2.78 15.27 9.79
C LYS A 127 -1.91 14.34 8.93
N TYR A 128 -1.25 13.37 9.56
CA TYR A 128 -0.42 12.43 8.81
C TYR A 128 -1.30 11.43 8.06
N GLN A 129 -2.42 11.02 8.65
CA GLN A 129 -3.40 10.13 8.02
C GLN A 129 -4.09 10.73 6.79
N SER A 130 -4.09 12.06 6.62
CA SER A 130 -4.61 12.68 5.40
C SER A 130 -3.58 12.73 4.26
N ILE A 131 -2.30 12.51 4.56
CA ILE A 131 -1.22 12.50 3.57
C ILE A 131 -0.86 11.06 3.20
N LEU A 132 -0.79 10.16 4.19
CA LEU A 132 -0.47 8.76 3.98
C LEU A 132 -1.72 7.95 3.63
N SER A 133 -1.62 7.10 2.62
CA SER A 133 -2.72 6.25 2.19
C SER A 133 -3.07 5.17 3.22
N ARG A 134 -4.30 4.65 3.13
CA ARG A 134 -4.72 3.48 3.92
C ARG A 134 -3.85 2.25 3.66
N SER A 135 -3.33 2.12 2.44
CA SER A 135 -2.40 1.06 2.05
C SER A 135 -1.09 1.19 2.83
N THR A 136 -0.50 2.38 2.89
CA THR A 136 0.70 2.68 3.71
C THR A 136 0.50 2.27 5.16
N ILE A 137 -0.62 2.69 5.78
CA ILE A 137 -0.87 2.38 7.19
C ILE A 137 -1.13 0.89 7.40
N ARG A 138 -1.82 0.21 6.49
CA ARG A 138 -1.99 -1.25 6.54
C ARG A 138 -0.65 -1.98 6.48
N THR A 139 0.25 -1.57 5.59
CA THR A 139 1.57 -2.19 5.48
C THR A 139 2.44 -1.90 6.71
N MET A 140 2.28 -0.77 7.39
CA MET A 140 2.90 -0.52 8.69
C MET A 140 2.49 -1.58 9.73
N PHE A 141 1.22 -1.97 9.78
CA PHE A 141 0.79 -3.09 10.63
C PHE A 141 1.38 -4.42 10.16
N SER A 142 1.43 -4.68 8.84
CA SER A 142 2.08 -5.88 8.31
C SER A 142 3.54 -6.04 8.77
N LEU A 143 4.28 -4.94 8.94
CA LEU A 143 5.63 -4.99 9.55
C LEU A 143 5.60 -5.54 10.97
N LEU A 144 4.66 -5.04 11.80
CA LEU A 144 4.51 -5.48 13.18
C LEU A 144 4.01 -6.92 13.29
N HIS A 145 3.30 -7.42 12.28
CA HIS A 145 2.85 -8.81 12.15
C HIS A 145 3.90 -9.76 11.53
N SER A 146 5.15 -9.33 11.42
CA SER A 146 6.23 -10.20 10.95
C SER A 146 6.96 -10.85 12.11
N GLN A 147 7.20 -12.17 12.04
CA GLN A 147 8.00 -12.85 13.05
C GLN A 147 9.49 -12.68 12.74
N TYR A 148 10.26 -12.21 13.72
CA TYR A 148 11.68 -11.87 13.53
C TYR A 148 12.66 -12.92 14.10
N ILE A 149 12.17 -14.04 14.62
CA ILE A 149 13.03 -15.12 15.16
C ILE A 149 13.54 -16.07 14.07
N ASN A 150 12.72 -16.35 13.06
CA ASN A 150 13.06 -17.33 12.04
C ASN A 150 13.26 -16.68 10.67
N ASN A 151 14.03 -17.35 9.81
CA ASN A 151 14.36 -16.84 8.48
C ASN A 151 13.11 -16.61 7.62
N GLU A 152 12.10 -17.48 7.70
CA GLU A 152 10.87 -17.34 6.91
C GLU A 152 10.04 -16.12 7.33
N GLY A 153 9.90 -15.88 8.64
CA GLY A 153 9.22 -14.69 9.14
C GLY A 153 9.96 -13.42 8.79
N PHE A 154 11.30 -13.51 8.71
CA PHE A 154 12.13 -12.41 8.23
C PHE A 154 11.86 -12.10 6.75
N LEU A 155 11.59 -13.09 5.89
CA LEU A 155 11.20 -12.84 4.50
C LEU A 155 9.86 -12.09 4.39
N ILE A 156 8.90 -12.41 5.26
CA ILE A 156 7.63 -11.67 5.34
C ILE A 156 7.89 -10.21 5.72
N PHE A 157 8.78 -9.97 6.68
CA PHE A 157 9.20 -8.63 7.05
C PHE A 157 9.85 -7.88 5.88
N ILE A 158 10.78 -8.52 5.15
CA ILE A 158 11.43 -7.90 3.99
C ILE A 158 10.40 -7.49 2.94
N GLN A 159 9.43 -8.35 2.65
CA GLN A 159 8.37 -8.04 1.70
C GLN A 159 7.50 -6.88 2.19
N ALA A 160 7.12 -6.87 3.48
CA ALA A 160 6.37 -5.79 4.07
C ALA A 160 7.14 -4.46 4.06
N ALA A 161 8.46 -4.49 4.31
CA ALA A 161 9.33 -3.32 4.26
C ALA A 161 9.45 -2.75 2.85
N ARG A 162 9.61 -3.62 1.83
CA ARG A 162 9.61 -3.23 0.42
C ARG A 162 8.28 -2.59 0.02
N ASN A 163 7.16 -3.23 0.34
CA ASN A 163 5.82 -2.71 0.04
C ASN A 163 5.56 -1.38 0.76
N LEU A 164 6.04 -1.22 2.00
CA LEU A 164 5.92 0.03 2.73
C LEU A 164 6.70 1.15 2.03
N GLY A 165 7.95 0.87 1.64
CA GLY A 165 8.78 1.82 0.91
C GLY A 165 8.12 2.27 -0.40
N GLU A 166 7.52 1.33 -1.15
CA GLU A 166 6.79 1.63 -2.38
C GLU A 166 5.55 2.49 -2.13
N ASN A 167 4.71 2.12 -1.15
CA ASN A 167 3.52 2.88 -0.81
C ASN A 167 3.86 4.30 -0.33
N VAL A 168 4.87 4.44 0.53
CA VAL A 168 5.35 5.76 0.99
C VAL A 168 5.89 6.58 -0.19
N CYS A 169 6.65 5.96 -1.09
CA CYS A 169 7.17 6.65 -2.28
C CYS A 169 6.02 7.21 -3.13
N ILE A 170 4.96 6.42 -3.35
CA ILE A 170 3.76 6.83 -4.09
C ILE A 170 2.98 7.93 -3.36
N ASP A 171 2.77 7.81 -2.05
CA ASP A 171 2.08 8.84 -1.25
C ASP A 171 2.79 10.20 -1.38
N PHE A 172 4.12 10.21 -1.36
CA PHE A 172 4.91 11.42 -1.50
C PHE A 172 4.90 11.94 -2.95
N ILE A 173 4.90 11.06 -3.95
CA ILE A 173 4.70 11.47 -5.35
C ILE A 173 3.36 12.20 -5.48
N LEU A 174 2.28 11.59 -4.99
CA LEU A 174 0.94 12.18 -5.01
C LEU A 174 0.88 13.52 -4.28
N HIS A 175 1.60 13.66 -3.16
CA HIS A 175 1.60 14.88 -2.37
C HIS A 175 2.28 16.07 -3.07
N TYR A 176 3.41 15.84 -3.73
CA TYR A 176 4.21 16.91 -4.34
C TYR A 176 3.91 17.17 -5.81
N GLN A 177 3.22 16.26 -6.49
CA GLN A 177 2.94 16.37 -7.91
C GLN A 177 1.80 17.37 -8.18
N SER A 178 2.01 18.28 -9.13
CA SER A 178 0.99 19.22 -9.59
C SER A 178 -0.01 18.54 -10.53
N LEU A 179 -1.31 18.69 -10.28
CA LEU A 179 -2.38 18.15 -11.13
C LEU A 179 -2.34 18.75 -12.56
N GLN A 180 -1.96 20.02 -12.69
CA GLN A 180 -1.88 20.70 -13.97
C GLN A 180 -0.73 20.16 -14.84
N GLU A 181 0.44 19.95 -14.23
CA GLU A 181 1.59 19.36 -14.91
C GLU A 181 1.30 17.91 -15.31
N LEU A 182 0.62 17.16 -14.44
CA LEU A 182 0.19 15.81 -14.75
C LEU A 182 -0.74 15.78 -15.96
N LYS A 183 -1.76 16.65 -16.01
CA LYS A 183 -2.71 16.66 -17.13
C LYS A 183 -1.98 16.93 -18.46
N ASN A 184 -1.11 17.93 -18.48
CA ASN A 184 -0.32 18.28 -19.67
C ASN A 184 0.59 17.12 -20.12
N ASN A 185 1.21 16.42 -19.16
CA ASN A 185 2.10 15.29 -19.46
C ASN A 185 1.33 14.06 -19.94
N LEU A 186 0.13 13.82 -19.39
CA LEU A 186 -0.74 12.73 -19.79
C LEU A 186 -1.30 12.96 -21.20
N GLU A 187 -1.71 14.18 -21.52
CA GLU A 187 -2.06 14.59 -22.89
C GLU A 187 -0.90 14.33 -23.87
N SER A 188 0.31 14.75 -23.51
CA SER A 188 1.52 14.50 -24.31
C SER A 188 1.81 13.00 -24.50
N ALA A 189 1.68 12.19 -23.44
CA ALA A 189 1.89 10.74 -23.50
C ALA A 189 0.85 10.03 -24.37
N LEU A 190 -0.38 10.56 -24.44
CA LEU A 190 -1.44 10.08 -25.33
C LEU A 190 -1.35 10.64 -26.75
N GLY A 191 -0.37 11.49 -27.05
CA GLY A 191 -0.23 12.14 -28.36
C GLY A 191 -1.29 13.21 -28.64
N LEU A 192 -1.94 13.74 -27.60
CA LEU A 192 -2.96 14.79 -27.66
C LEU A 192 -2.27 16.17 -27.56
N GLN A 193 -2.81 17.18 -28.24
CA GLN A 193 -2.39 18.56 -27.96
C GLN A 193 -2.95 19.03 -26.60
N GLN A 194 -2.34 20.05 -26.01
CA GLN A 194 -2.78 20.58 -24.72
C GLN A 194 -4.26 20.99 -24.75
N GLY A 195 -5.03 20.52 -23.77
CA GLY A 195 -6.46 20.76 -23.68
C GLY A 195 -7.33 19.92 -24.61
N GLN A 196 -6.76 18.96 -25.35
CA GLN A 196 -7.52 18.03 -26.19
C GLN A 196 -7.91 16.73 -25.47
N PHE A 197 -7.63 16.59 -24.16
CA PHE A 197 -8.21 15.49 -23.41
C PHE A 197 -9.75 15.55 -23.51
N PRO A 198 -10.41 14.48 -23.99
CA PRO A 198 -11.82 14.53 -24.34
C PRO A 198 -12.65 14.86 -23.09
N GLU A 199 -13.64 15.73 -23.25
CA GLU A 199 -14.59 15.99 -22.16
C GLU A 199 -15.34 14.69 -21.81
N PRO A 200 -15.56 14.39 -20.52
CA PRO A 200 -16.18 13.15 -20.08
C PRO A 200 -17.50 12.81 -20.80
N ALA A 201 -18.31 13.83 -21.10
CA ALA A 201 -19.58 13.68 -21.81
C ALA A 201 -19.41 13.28 -23.30
N ILE A 202 -18.32 13.70 -23.94
CA ILE A 202 -17.99 13.34 -25.32
C ILE A 202 -17.42 11.93 -25.34
N GLU A 203 -16.53 11.60 -24.40
CA GLU A 203 -15.93 10.28 -24.25
C GLU A 203 -16.99 9.19 -24.00
N GLU A 204 -17.92 9.44 -23.07
CA GLU A 204 -19.03 8.52 -22.79
C GLU A 204 -19.90 8.27 -24.04
N LYS A 205 -20.17 9.31 -24.82
CA LYS A 205 -20.91 9.20 -26.09
C LYS A 205 -20.14 8.36 -27.10
N ILE A 206 -18.82 8.56 -27.24
CA ILE A 206 -17.96 7.78 -28.13
C ILE A 206 -17.98 6.30 -27.73
N LEU A 207 -17.79 5.96 -26.46
CA LEU A 207 -17.81 4.58 -25.98
C LEU A 207 -19.18 3.91 -26.19
N LYS A 208 -20.28 4.63 -25.94
CA LYS A 208 -21.64 4.13 -26.22
C LYS A 208 -21.88 3.93 -27.71
N LEU A 209 -21.38 4.84 -28.56
CA LEU A 209 -21.44 4.71 -30.01
C LEU A 209 -20.60 3.53 -30.51
N ILE A 210 -19.40 3.29 -29.97
CA ILE A 210 -18.58 2.11 -30.29
C ILE A 210 -19.36 0.81 -29.99
N ILE A 211 -20.04 0.74 -28.83
CA ILE A 211 -20.86 -0.43 -28.48
C ILE A 211 -22.06 -0.59 -29.42
N LEU A 212 -22.74 0.52 -29.76
CA LEU A 212 -23.85 0.51 -30.71
C LEU A 212 -23.39 0.08 -32.10
N LEU A 213 -22.27 0.62 -32.59
CA LEU A 213 -21.68 0.25 -33.87
C LEU A 213 -21.36 -1.26 -33.86
N ILE A 214 -20.65 -1.76 -32.85
CA ILE A 214 -20.28 -3.18 -32.76
C ILE A 214 -21.52 -4.10 -32.63
N LYS A 215 -22.61 -3.63 -32.00
CA LYS A 215 -23.90 -4.36 -31.97
C LYS A 215 -24.64 -4.32 -33.30
N CYS A 216 -24.54 -3.21 -34.03
CA CYS A 216 -25.24 -2.97 -35.29
C CYS A 216 -24.46 -3.48 -36.51
N SER A 217 -23.18 -3.79 -36.39
CA SER A 217 -22.30 -4.00 -37.53
C SER A 217 -21.55 -5.34 -37.53
N GLY A 218 -22.01 -6.26 -38.38
CA GLY A 218 -21.08 -7.01 -39.22
C GLY A 218 -20.53 -6.11 -40.34
N ILE A 219 -19.86 -4.99 -40.00
CA ILE A 219 -19.31 -4.05 -40.98
C ILE A 219 -17.78 -4.02 -40.86
N SER A 220 -17.18 -4.40 -41.97
CA SER A 220 -15.79 -4.34 -42.36
C SER A 220 -15.50 -3.02 -43.09
N SER A 221 -14.89 -2.05 -42.42
CA SER A 221 -13.92 -1.13 -43.06
C SER A 221 -13.29 -0.20 -42.03
N GLU A 222 -11.95 -0.15 -42.04
CA GLU A 222 -11.08 0.57 -41.11
C GLU A 222 -11.16 2.11 -41.20
N GLN A 223 -11.89 2.67 -42.16
CA GLN A 223 -11.70 4.07 -42.53
C GLN A 223 -12.51 5.11 -41.73
N HIS A 224 -13.35 4.70 -40.78
CA HIS A 224 -14.13 5.63 -39.94
C HIS A 224 -13.92 5.47 -38.41
N LEU A 225 -12.95 4.65 -38.00
CA LEU A 225 -12.60 4.38 -36.59
C LEU A 225 -11.32 5.10 -36.11
N MET A 226 -10.82 6.02 -36.94
CA MET A 226 -9.56 6.72 -36.75
C MET A 226 -9.73 7.93 -35.81
N TYR A 227 -9.69 7.67 -34.50
CA TYR A 227 -8.84 8.44 -33.56
C TYR A 227 -8.83 7.87 -32.12
N SER A 228 -9.69 6.92 -31.75
CA SER A 228 -9.68 6.39 -30.36
C SER A 228 -9.74 4.87 -30.26
N VAL A 229 -9.79 4.17 -31.38
CA VAL A 229 -9.94 2.71 -31.38
C VAL A 229 -8.69 1.99 -31.91
N THR A 230 -7.81 2.67 -32.64
CA THR A 230 -6.59 2.05 -33.22
C THR A 230 -5.64 1.47 -32.16
N GLN A 231 -5.43 2.14 -31.02
CA GLN A 231 -4.61 1.58 -29.92
C GLN A 231 -5.30 0.48 -29.11
N LEU A 232 -6.63 0.43 -29.08
CA LEU A 232 -7.38 -0.68 -28.45
C LEU A 232 -7.49 -1.90 -29.37
N ILE A 233 -7.39 -1.70 -30.69
CA ILE A 233 -7.50 -2.75 -31.71
C ILE A 233 -6.21 -3.57 -31.84
N GLU A 234 -5.03 -2.96 -31.70
CA GLU A 234 -3.74 -3.65 -31.89
C GLU A 234 -3.49 -4.78 -30.86
N GLN A 235 -4.17 -4.79 -29.70
CA GLN A 235 -4.01 -5.83 -28.68
C GLN A 235 -5.08 -6.95 -28.71
N VAL A 236 -6.10 -6.87 -29.59
CA VAL A 236 -7.22 -7.84 -29.61
C VAL A 236 -7.15 -8.85 -30.76
N GLY A 237 -6.15 -8.74 -31.64
CA GLY A 237 -5.70 -9.86 -32.46
C GLY A 237 -5.89 -9.65 -33.96
N GLU A 238 -4.91 -10.15 -34.69
CA GLU A 238 -4.93 -10.39 -36.11
C GLU A 238 -6.11 -11.31 -36.47
N SER A 239 -7.27 -10.74 -36.78
CA SER A 239 -8.31 -11.43 -37.55
C SER A 239 -9.34 -10.43 -38.04
N SER A 240 -9.61 -10.52 -39.34
CA SER A 240 -10.47 -9.68 -40.17
C SER A 240 -11.98 -9.80 -39.86
N SER A 241 -12.35 -10.02 -38.60
CA SER A 241 -13.71 -9.88 -38.09
C SER A 241 -13.67 -9.28 -36.68
N MET A 242 -13.87 -7.96 -36.57
CA MET A 242 -13.98 -7.27 -35.27
C MET A 242 -15.28 -7.70 -34.56
N GLN A 243 -15.19 -8.69 -33.68
CA GLN A 243 -16.25 -9.00 -32.71
C GLN A 243 -15.72 -8.72 -31.31
N LEU A 244 -16.38 -7.84 -30.54
CA LEU A 244 -16.11 -7.72 -29.11
C LEU A 244 -16.45 -9.03 -28.42
N LYS A 245 -15.57 -9.49 -27.53
CA LYS A 245 -15.87 -10.61 -26.63
C LYS A 245 -17.21 -10.34 -25.93
N PRO A 246 -18.08 -11.34 -25.70
CA PRO A 246 -19.39 -11.16 -25.07
C PRO A 246 -19.33 -10.38 -23.74
N ALA A 247 -18.23 -10.51 -23.01
CA ALA A 247 -17.96 -9.79 -21.76
C ALA A 247 -17.87 -8.25 -21.90
N PHE A 248 -17.67 -7.69 -23.09
CA PHE A 248 -17.47 -6.24 -23.33
C PHE A 248 -18.64 -5.58 -24.08
N GLN A 249 -19.75 -6.29 -24.26
CA GLN A 249 -20.94 -5.77 -24.95
C GLN A 249 -21.81 -4.86 -24.06
N LYS A 250 -21.46 -4.72 -22.78
CA LYS A 250 -22.05 -3.79 -21.82
C LYS A 250 -21.13 -2.57 -21.66
N TYR A 251 -21.75 -1.38 -21.58
CA TYR A 251 -21.02 -0.11 -21.41
C TYR A 251 -20.10 -0.13 -20.21
N GLU A 252 -20.59 -0.55 -19.05
CA GLU A 252 -19.80 -0.62 -17.81
C GLU A 252 -18.54 -1.48 -17.96
N SER A 253 -18.63 -2.61 -18.66
CA SER A 253 -17.50 -3.52 -18.86
C SER A 253 -16.46 -2.94 -19.81
N LEU A 254 -16.89 -2.30 -20.91
CA LEU A 254 -15.99 -1.62 -21.84
C LEU A 254 -15.34 -0.39 -21.17
N ARG A 255 -16.13 0.39 -20.42
CA ARG A 255 -15.66 1.57 -19.69
C ARG A 255 -14.59 1.21 -18.67
N ARG A 256 -14.77 0.13 -17.90
CA ARG A 256 -13.75 -0.35 -16.96
C ARG A 256 -12.44 -0.74 -17.64
N VAL A 257 -12.49 -1.34 -18.83
CA VAL A 257 -11.28 -1.67 -19.61
C VAL A 257 -10.60 -0.39 -20.08
N TYR A 258 -11.38 0.57 -20.57
CA TYR A 258 -10.88 1.88 -20.98
C TYR A 258 -10.20 2.62 -19.82
N ASP A 259 -10.89 2.80 -18.69
CA ASP A 259 -10.34 3.44 -17.49
C ASP A 259 -9.06 2.74 -17.05
N SER A 260 -9.07 1.41 -16.96
CA SER A 260 -7.89 0.62 -16.59
C SER A 260 -6.73 0.83 -17.55
N LYS A 261 -6.97 1.07 -18.85
CA LYS A 261 -5.90 1.28 -19.82
C LYS A 261 -5.30 2.68 -19.70
N ILE A 262 -6.13 3.71 -19.56
CA ILE A 262 -5.67 5.09 -19.37
C ILE A 262 -4.86 5.21 -18.07
N ILE A 263 -5.35 4.60 -16.98
CA ILE A 263 -4.65 4.58 -15.69
C ILE A 263 -3.32 3.82 -15.82
N GLU A 264 -3.31 2.65 -16.47
CA GLU A 264 -2.09 1.87 -16.70
C GLU A 264 -1.04 2.67 -17.49
N MET A 265 -1.44 3.35 -18.57
CA MET A 265 -0.54 4.19 -19.37
C MET A 265 0.03 5.35 -18.55
N SER A 266 -0.82 6.02 -17.75
CA SER A 266 -0.37 7.07 -16.83
C SER A 266 0.68 6.54 -15.85
N MET A 267 0.44 5.39 -15.23
CA MET A 267 1.38 4.77 -14.28
C MET A 267 2.68 4.31 -14.96
N GLN A 268 2.63 3.84 -16.22
CA GLN A 268 3.83 3.50 -17.01
C GLN A 268 4.69 4.74 -17.32
N CYS A 269 4.04 5.87 -17.57
CA CYS A 269 4.71 7.17 -17.65
C CYS A 269 5.13 7.71 -16.28
N GLY A 270 4.72 7.05 -15.20
CA GLY A 270 5.04 7.35 -13.81
C GLY A 270 4.25 8.51 -13.23
N PHE A 271 3.03 8.71 -13.73
CA PHE A 271 2.07 9.66 -13.21
C PHE A 271 1.04 8.91 -12.38
N TYR A 272 0.93 9.31 -11.11
CA TYR A 272 -0.01 8.74 -10.15
C TYR A 272 -1.06 9.79 -9.83
N MET A 273 -2.31 9.36 -9.67
CA MET A 273 -3.43 10.20 -9.25
C MET A 273 -4.25 9.48 -8.20
N THR A 274 -4.86 10.25 -7.31
CA THR A 274 -5.83 9.71 -6.36
C THR A 274 -7.08 9.24 -7.09
N PRO A 275 -7.87 8.34 -6.49
CA PRO A 275 -9.16 7.90 -7.02
C PRO A 275 -10.09 9.07 -7.33
N GLU A 276 -10.09 10.08 -6.45
CA GLU A 276 -10.86 11.32 -6.61
C GLU A 276 -10.41 12.11 -7.85
N GLN A 277 -9.09 12.28 -8.03
CA GLN A 277 -8.51 12.97 -9.19
C GLN A 277 -8.84 12.25 -10.50
N TRP A 278 -8.73 10.92 -10.52
CA TRP A 278 -9.11 10.09 -11.66
C TRP A 278 -10.61 10.16 -11.96
N SER A 279 -11.45 10.11 -10.92
CA SER A 279 -12.89 10.27 -11.06
C SER A 279 -13.21 11.63 -11.69
N LEU A 280 -12.60 12.71 -11.19
CA LEU A 280 -12.76 14.05 -11.74
C LEU A 280 -12.27 14.14 -13.20
N LEU A 281 -11.12 13.54 -13.52
CA LEU A 281 -10.54 13.58 -14.86
C LEU A 281 -11.37 12.80 -15.89
N LEU A 282 -11.77 11.58 -15.56
CA LEU A 282 -12.43 10.66 -16.50
C LEU A 282 -13.95 10.86 -16.55
N TYR A 283 -14.56 11.35 -15.48
CA TYR A 283 -16.01 11.45 -15.35
C TYR A 283 -16.50 12.89 -15.13
N GLY A 284 -15.64 13.81 -14.69
CA GLY A 284 -16.02 15.20 -14.41
C GLY A 284 -16.59 15.43 -13.02
N TYR A 285 -16.63 14.40 -12.17
CA TYR A 285 -17.15 14.45 -10.80
C TYR A 285 -16.45 13.39 -9.95
N THR A 286 -16.50 13.52 -8.63
CA THR A 286 -15.74 12.67 -7.68
C THR A 286 -16.51 11.42 -7.22
N THR A 287 -17.75 11.21 -7.66
CA THR A 287 -18.59 10.11 -7.13
C THR A 287 -18.21 8.71 -7.62
N ASN A 288 -17.25 8.57 -8.55
CA ASN A 288 -16.85 7.28 -9.12
C ASN A 288 -15.56 6.71 -8.50
N GLU A 289 -15.10 7.25 -7.35
CA GLU A 289 -13.96 6.71 -6.60
C GLU A 289 -14.06 5.19 -6.39
N SER A 290 -15.24 4.68 -6.00
CA SER A 290 -15.46 3.24 -5.79
C SER A 290 -15.28 2.36 -7.04
N ILE A 291 -15.36 2.94 -8.24
CA ILE A 291 -15.09 2.25 -9.51
C ILE A 291 -13.59 2.27 -9.83
N ILE A 292 -12.93 3.40 -9.52
CA ILE A 292 -11.51 3.64 -9.81
C ILE A 292 -10.59 2.94 -8.80
N ASP A 293 -10.94 2.97 -7.52
CA ASP A 293 -10.17 2.39 -6.41
C ASP A 293 -9.68 0.96 -6.73
N PRO A 294 -10.55 0.00 -7.09
CA PRO A 294 -10.12 -1.37 -7.38
C PRO A 294 -9.25 -1.49 -8.64
N ILE A 295 -9.38 -0.56 -9.58
CA ILE A 295 -8.55 -0.52 -10.80
C ILE A 295 -7.13 -0.11 -10.42
N ILE A 296 -6.98 0.96 -9.62
CA ILE A 296 -5.68 1.42 -9.13
C ILE A 296 -5.01 0.31 -8.31
N ASP A 297 -5.71 -0.28 -7.36
CA ASP A 297 -5.17 -1.37 -6.52
C ASP A 297 -4.62 -2.52 -7.39
N LYS A 298 -5.38 -2.94 -8.40
CA LYS A 298 -4.97 -4.00 -9.33
C LYS A 298 -3.76 -3.60 -10.16
N LEU A 299 -3.65 -2.34 -10.59
CA LEU A 299 -2.53 -1.87 -11.41
C LEU A 299 -1.27 -1.66 -10.58
N LEU A 300 -1.40 -1.24 -9.33
CA LEU A 300 -0.28 -1.12 -8.39
C LEU A 300 0.43 -2.45 -8.17
N THR A 301 -0.29 -3.58 -8.16
CA THR A 301 0.35 -4.90 -8.09
C THR A 301 1.19 -5.27 -9.32
N LYS A 302 1.04 -4.55 -10.43
CA LYS A 302 1.78 -4.78 -11.68
C LYS A 302 2.92 -3.79 -11.89
N THR A 303 2.92 -2.66 -11.18
CA THR A 303 3.99 -1.67 -11.28
C THR A 303 5.20 -2.07 -10.45
N SER A 304 6.39 -1.66 -10.91
CA SER A 304 7.61 -1.90 -10.15
C SER A 304 7.92 -0.71 -9.25
N PHE A 305 8.46 -1.00 -8.06
CA PHE A 305 8.96 0.02 -7.14
C PHE A 305 10.01 0.94 -7.82
N GLN A 306 10.80 0.40 -8.75
CA GLN A 306 11.77 1.19 -9.52
C GLN A 306 11.12 2.32 -10.34
N THR A 307 9.94 2.08 -10.90
CA THR A 307 9.19 3.09 -11.66
C THR A 307 8.77 4.25 -10.75
N ALA A 308 8.28 3.96 -9.55
CA ALA A 308 7.94 5.00 -8.57
C ALA A 308 9.18 5.82 -8.16
N ILE A 309 10.31 5.15 -7.89
CA ILE A 309 11.57 5.81 -7.51
C ILE A 309 12.04 6.80 -8.57
N GLN A 310 11.94 6.45 -9.86
CA GLN A 310 12.34 7.36 -10.94
C GLN A 310 11.53 8.66 -10.95
N GLN A 311 10.27 8.60 -10.57
CA GLN A 311 9.38 9.77 -10.55
C GLN A 311 9.55 10.59 -9.29
N TYR A 312 9.67 9.91 -8.15
CA TYR A 312 10.07 10.53 -6.90
C TYR A 312 11.37 11.33 -7.08
N LYS A 313 12.34 10.80 -7.85
CA LYS A 313 13.59 11.52 -8.16
C LYS A 313 13.39 12.83 -8.91
N LYS A 314 12.44 12.90 -9.84
CA LYS A 314 12.11 14.15 -10.53
C LYS A 314 11.50 15.16 -9.57
N ILE A 315 10.62 14.70 -8.68
CA ILE A 315 10.00 15.54 -7.65
C ILE A 315 11.06 16.13 -6.72
N VAL A 316 12.00 15.32 -6.23
CA VAL A 316 13.09 15.79 -5.35
C VAL A 316 13.92 16.88 -6.03
N LEU A 317 14.21 16.74 -7.33
CA LEU A 317 14.94 17.76 -8.10
C LEU A 317 14.17 19.08 -8.24
N LEU A 318 12.84 19.02 -8.34
CA LEU A 318 11.97 20.18 -8.58
C LEU A 318 11.52 20.89 -7.28
N SER A 319 11.46 20.19 -6.16
CA SER A 319 10.85 20.69 -4.91
C SER A 319 11.75 21.62 -4.06
N GLY A 320 13.01 21.84 -4.47
CA GLY A 320 13.91 22.83 -3.84
C GLY A 320 14.33 22.51 -2.39
N ALA A 321 15.02 23.45 -1.74
CA ALA A 321 15.82 23.23 -0.52
C ALA A 321 15.05 23.02 0.81
N VAL A 322 13.72 23.18 0.87
CA VAL A 322 12.97 23.18 2.15
C VAL A 322 12.89 21.78 2.79
N HIS A 323 12.90 20.73 1.97
CA HIS A 323 12.91 19.33 2.42
C HIS A 323 14.09 18.52 1.86
N GLY A 324 14.99 19.16 1.10
CA GLY A 324 15.98 18.50 0.24
C GLY A 324 16.69 17.32 0.92
N GLN A 325 17.31 17.55 2.08
CA GLN A 325 18.07 16.50 2.76
C GLN A 325 17.20 15.32 3.26
N ASP A 326 16.00 15.54 3.79
CA ASP A 326 15.16 14.42 4.24
C ASP A 326 14.56 13.65 3.04
N LEU A 327 14.26 14.34 1.93
CA LEU A 327 13.79 13.71 0.70
C LEU A 327 14.91 12.90 0.00
N ASP A 328 16.14 13.42 0.03
CA ASP A 328 17.35 12.75 -0.44
C ASP A 328 17.67 11.52 0.42
N ASP A 329 17.55 11.62 1.75
CA ASP A 329 17.72 10.49 2.65
C ASP A 329 16.65 9.40 2.39
N LEU A 330 15.39 9.79 2.17
CA LEU A 330 14.34 8.86 1.76
C LEU A 330 14.67 8.14 0.44
N MET A 331 15.25 8.85 -0.53
CA MET A 331 15.67 8.26 -1.81
C MET A 331 16.63 7.10 -1.59
N GLN A 332 17.61 7.24 -0.69
CA GLN A 332 18.58 6.19 -0.39
C GLN A 332 17.89 4.94 0.19
N HIS A 333 16.94 5.15 1.10
CA HIS A 333 16.15 4.06 1.67
C HIS A 333 15.27 3.36 0.64
N PHE A 334 14.61 4.11 -0.27
CA PHE A 334 13.82 3.52 -1.35
C PHE A 334 14.69 2.71 -2.31
N GLN A 335 15.87 3.22 -2.69
CA GLN A 335 16.81 2.49 -3.55
C GLN A 335 17.29 1.19 -2.90
N PHE A 336 17.57 1.23 -1.59
CA PHE A 336 17.93 0.03 -0.85
C PHE A 336 16.77 -0.99 -0.82
N LEU A 337 15.57 -0.55 -0.45
CA LEU A 337 14.39 -1.43 -0.30
C LEU A 337 13.85 -1.98 -1.64
N SER A 338 14.11 -1.29 -2.75
CA SER A 338 13.67 -1.69 -4.10
C SER A 338 14.56 -2.71 -4.78
N ASN A 339 15.65 -3.15 -4.13
CA ASN A 339 16.53 -4.17 -4.68
C ASN A 339 15.79 -5.52 -4.79
N ASP A 340 15.68 -6.08 -6.00
CA ASP A 340 14.97 -7.35 -6.22
C ASP A 340 15.62 -8.54 -5.50
N ASN A 341 16.91 -8.45 -5.20
CA ASN A 341 17.65 -9.45 -4.44
C ASN A 341 17.81 -9.09 -2.95
N LEU A 342 16.98 -8.18 -2.42
CA LEU A 342 17.06 -7.74 -1.02
C LEU A 342 17.02 -8.91 -0.03
N ALA A 343 16.16 -9.90 -0.29
CA ALA A 343 16.04 -11.11 0.52
C ALA A 343 17.29 -12.00 0.54
N ILE A 344 18.14 -11.89 -0.49
CA ILE A 344 19.36 -12.69 -0.64
C ILE A 344 20.58 -11.91 -0.13
N ASN A 345 20.63 -10.60 -0.42
CA ASN A 345 21.83 -9.79 -0.27
C ASN A 345 21.88 -8.97 1.02
N ALA A 346 20.75 -8.77 1.70
CA ALA A 346 20.69 -7.96 2.91
C ALA A 346 20.46 -8.83 4.15
N SER A 347 21.19 -8.52 5.23
CA SER A 347 20.89 -9.09 6.54
C SER A 347 19.60 -8.50 7.08
N GLY A 348 18.93 -9.23 7.95
CA GLY A 348 17.69 -8.72 8.47
C GLY A 348 17.81 -7.44 9.29
N SER A 349 18.93 -7.31 10.00
CA SER A 349 19.26 -6.09 10.72
C SER A 349 19.38 -4.86 9.80
N SER A 350 19.93 -4.99 8.59
CA SER A 350 20.06 -3.85 7.68
C SER A 350 18.71 -3.40 7.12
N VAL A 351 17.82 -4.35 6.79
CA VAL A 351 16.44 -4.03 6.37
C VAL A 351 15.66 -3.36 7.50
N LEU A 352 15.81 -3.85 8.73
CA LEU A 352 15.19 -3.26 9.90
C LEU A 352 15.65 -1.82 10.14
N THR A 353 16.97 -1.60 10.09
CA THR A 353 17.58 -0.28 10.27
C THR A 353 17.12 0.70 9.18
N SER A 354 17.14 0.27 7.92
CA SER A 354 16.70 1.09 6.79
C SER A 354 15.21 1.45 6.89
N THR A 355 14.36 0.49 7.25
CA THR A 355 12.92 0.71 7.44
C THR A 355 12.63 1.69 8.57
N LEU A 356 13.32 1.54 9.71
CA LEU A 356 13.18 2.44 10.85
C LEU A 356 13.62 3.87 10.51
N HIS A 357 14.77 4.02 9.85
CA HIS A 357 15.27 5.33 9.44
C HIS A 357 14.35 5.99 8.40
N MET A 358 13.87 5.23 7.42
CA MET A 358 12.86 5.69 6.46
C MET A 358 11.62 6.23 7.18
N LEU A 359 11.04 5.48 8.12
CA LEU A 359 9.87 5.93 8.88
C LEU A 359 10.14 7.20 9.70
N LYS A 360 11.31 7.32 10.32
CA LYS A 360 11.72 8.56 11.03
C LYS A 360 11.82 9.75 10.06
N ARG A 361 12.33 9.56 8.85
CA ARG A 361 12.38 10.60 7.80
C ARG A 361 11.00 11.00 7.33
N VAL A 362 10.10 10.03 7.11
CA VAL A 362 8.68 10.30 6.81
C VAL A 362 8.07 11.21 7.86
N VAL A 363 8.22 10.88 9.15
CA VAL A 363 7.71 11.73 10.24
C VAL A 363 8.31 13.14 10.21
N ASN A 364 9.62 13.27 9.98
CA ASN A 364 10.27 14.58 9.89
C ASN A 364 9.70 15.43 8.75
N ILE A 365 9.45 14.85 7.58
CA ILE A 365 8.86 15.58 6.46
C ILE A 365 7.41 15.95 6.77
N LEU A 366 6.60 15.00 7.26
CA LEU A 366 5.21 15.25 7.64
C LEU A 366 5.06 16.35 8.71
N ASN A 367 6.04 16.48 9.61
CA ASN A 367 6.11 17.58 10.56
C ASN A 367 6.31 18.94 9.87
N LYS A 368 7.17 18.99 8.85
CA LYS A 368 7.53 20.22 8.11
C LYS A 368 6.47 20.65 7.10
N LEU A 369 5.68 19.73 6.55
CA LEU A 369 4.59 20.04 5.62
C LEU A 369 3.57 20.95 6.30
N LYS A 370 3.59 22.26 6.02
CA LYS A 370 2.56 23.21 6.53
C LYS A 370 1.26 22.99 5.75
N LYS A 371 0.13 23.34 6.39
CA LYS A 371 -1.20 23.29 5.77
C LYS A 371 -1.26 24.15 4.51
#